data_AF-A0A1G7BH08-F1
#
_entry.id   AF-A0A1G7BH08-F1
#
_cell.length_a   1.000
_cell.length_b   1.000
_cell.length_c   1.000
_cell.angle_alpha   90.00
_cell.angle_beta   90.00
_cell.angle_gamma   90.00
#
_symmetry.space_group_name_H-M   'P 1'
#
loop_
_entity.id
_entity.type
_entity.pdbx_description
1 polymer ?
#
loop_
_entity_poly.entity_id
_entity_poly.type
_entity_poly.pdbx_seq_one_letter_code
_entity_poly.pdbx_strand_id
1 'polypeptide(L)'
;MSTSKETVAYVLGQLEPLDVRARAMFGEYGLYCDEKMVALICNDTVFVKPTAVSGDYLDASALAPPYPGAKDHLAIPGDRLEDTDWLHAFVQRTADVLPQPKKKPKKPTSR
;
A
#
# COMPACT_ATOMS: atom_id res chain seq x y z
N MET A 1 5.45 15.68 -6.26
CA MET A 1 6.85 15.31 -6.51
C MET A 1 6.87 13.81 -6.70
N SER A 2 7.69 13.29 -7.61
CA SER A 2 7.71 11.84 -7.85
C SER A 2 8.32 11.11 -6.66
N THR A 3 7.71 10.01 -6.23
CA THR A 3 8.27 9.14 -5.19
C THR A 3 9.62 8.54 -5.64
N SER A 4 10.60 8.55 -4.75
CA SER A 4 11.93 8.02 -5.03
C SER A 4 11.95 6.50 -4.99
N LYS A 5 12.74 5.87 -5.88
CA LYS A 5 12.90 4.41 -5.92
C LYS A 5 13.49 3.85 -4.61
N GLU A 6 14.31 4.63 -3.92
CA GLU A 6 14.89 4.28 -2.63
C GLU A 6 13.81 4.13 -1.56
N THR A 7 12.85 5.05 -1.48
CA THR A 7 11.70 4.94 -0.57
C THR A 7 10.90 3.68 -0.83
N VAL A 8 10.65 3.37 -2.11
CA VAL A 8 9.94 2.14 -2.48
C VAL A 8 10.72 0.89 -2.04
N ALA A 9 12.03 0.85 -2.28
CA ALA A 9 12.87 -0.26 -1.87
C ALA A 9 12.92 -0.41 -0.34
N TYR A 10 12.99 0.70 0.39
CA TYR A 10 12.94 0.72 1.85
C TYR A 10 11.62 0.15 2.37
N VAL A 11 10.48 0.64 1.86
CA VAL A 11 9.15 0.14 2.26
C VAL A 11 8.98 -1.34 1.95
N LEU A 12 9.48 -1.81 0.80
CA LEU A 12 9.44 -3.23 0.45
C LEU A 12 10.32 -4.06 1.39
N GLY A 13 11.51 -3.58 1.75
CA GLY A 13 12.38 -4.24 2.72
C GLY A 13 11.75 -4.33 4.11
N GLN A 14 11.04 -3.29 4.55
CA GLN A 14 10.26 -3.32 5.80
C GLN A 14 9.09 -4.30 5.76
N LEU A 15 8.67 -4.76 4.59
CA LEU A 15 7.54 -5.69 4.43
C LEU A 15 8.00 -7.14 4.22
N GLU A 16 9.30 -7.41 4.12
CA GLU A 16 9.78 -8.79 4.04
C GLU A 16 9.52 -9.53 5.36
N PRO A 17 9.00 -10.77 5.35
CA PRO A 17 8.88 -11.69 4.22
C PRO A 17 7.48 -11.75 3.56
N LEU A 18 6.62 -10.75 3.73
CA LEU A 18 5.29 -10.73 3.12
C LEU A 18 5.38 -10.68 1.58
N ASP A 19 4.38 -11.24 0.88
CA ASP A 19 4.28 -11.20 -0.58
C ASP A 19 3.81 -9.82 -1.08
N VAL A 20 4.67 -8.82 -0.87
CA VAL A 20 4.40 -7.43 -1.24
C VAL A 20 5.21 -7.02 -2.47
N ARG A 21 4.53 -6.37 -3.42
CA ARG A 21 5.14 -5.83 -4.64
C ARG A 21 4.70 -4.39 -4.88
N ALA A 22 5.65 -3.55 -5.29
CA ALA A 22 5.37 -2.20 -5.75
C ALA A 22 5.26 -2.16 -7.28
N ARG A 23 4.30 -1.39 -7.81
CA ARG A 23 4.13 -1.15 -9.24
C ARG A 23 4.08 0.34 -9.53
N ALA A 24 4.97 0.82 -10.37
CA ALA A 24 4.96 2.21 -10.82
C ALA A 24 3.69 2.55 -11.62
N MET A 25 3.06 3.66 -11.30
CA MET A 25 1.86 4.21 -11.92
C MET A 25 1.93 5.74 -11.97
N PHE A 26 2.11 6.29 -13.17
CA PHE A 26 2.06 7.74 -13.42
C PHE A 26 2.99 8.61 -12.54
N GLY A 27 4.19 8.11 -12.20
CA GLY A 27 5.16 8.81 -11.36
C GLY A 27 5.08 8.47 -9.87
N GLU A 28 4.05 7.73 -9.47
CA GLU A 28 3.85 7.20 -8.11
C GLU A 28 3.90 5.67 -8.11
N TYR A 29 3.68 5.03 -6.96
CA TYR A 29 3.70 3.58 -6.84
C TYR A 29 2.45 3.03 -6.17
N GLY A 30 1.90 1.94 -6.70
CA GLY A 30 0.89 1.13 -6.02
C GLY A 30 1.55 -0.05 -5.31
N LEU A 31 1.17 -0.27 -4.05
CA LEU A 31 1.63 -1.39 -3.23
C LEU A 31 0.58 -2.50 -3.25
N TYR A 32 1.02 -3.72 -3.55
CA TYR A 32 0.16 -4.89 -3.66
C TYR A 32 0.63 -5.97 -2.70
N CYS A 33 -0.28 -6.54 -1.92
CA CYS A 33 -0.07 -7.72 -1.08
C CYS A 33 -1.04 -8.81 -1.53
N ASP A 34 -0.60 -10.06 -1.71
CA ASP A 34 -1.45 -11.17 -2.18
C ASP A 34 -2.26 -10.82 -3.46
N GLU A 35 -1.58 -10.21 -4.44
CA GLU A 35 -2.17 -9.66 -5.68
C GLU A 35 -3.21 -8.52 -5.48
N LYS A 36 -3.55 -8.13 -4.26
CA LYS A 36 -4.49 -7.06 -3.91
C LYS A 36 -3.78 -5.73 -3.70
N MET A 37 -4.34 -4.65 -4.23
CA MET A 37 -3.81 -3.31 -3.98
C MET A 37 -4.18 -2.85 -2.57
N VAL A 38 -3.20 -2.83 -1.67
CA VAL A 38 -3.37 -2.46 -0.26
C VAL A 38 -3.10 -0.97 -0.01
N ALA A 39 -2.13 -0.41 -0.73
CA ALA A 39 -1.66 0.95 -0.49
C ALA A 39 -1.12 1.63 -1.76
N LEU A 40 -0.83 2.91 -1.64
CA LEU A 40 -0.18 3.77 -2.60
C LEU A 40 1.04 4.40 -1.93
N ILE A 41 2.08 4.71 -2.68
CA ILE A 41 3.22 5.50 -2.22
C ILE A 41 3.22 6.76 -3.05
N CYS A 42 2.98 7.89 -2.38
CA CYS A 42 2.87 9.21 -3.00
C CYS A 42 3.69 10.23 -2.21
N ASN A 43 4.51 11.05 -2.89
CA ASN A 43 5.43 11.99 -2.24
C ASN A 43 6.22 11.33 -1.08
N ASP A 44 6.75 10.13 -1.33
CA ASP A 44 7.51 9.34 -0.35
C ASP A 44 6.74 8.95 0.94
N THR A 45 5.42 9.09 0.93
CA THR A 45 4.53 8.70 2.03
C THR A 45 3.66 7.51 1.61
N VAL A 46 3.46 6.55 2.51
CA VAL A 46 2.60 5.38 2.26
C VAL A 46 1.17 5.70 2.66
N PHE A 47 0.24 5.53 1.73
CA PHE A 47 -1.18 5.76 1.88
C PHE A 47 -1.94 4.44 1.75
N VAL A 48 -2.46 3.93 2.86
CA VAL A 48 -3.25 2.69 2.89
C VAL A 48 -4.71 2.99 2.60
N LYS A 49 -5.34 2.08 1.87
CA LYS A 49 -6.78 2.19 1.59
C LYS A 49 -7.57 2.06 2.90
N PRO A 50 -8.54 2.95 3.19
CA PRO A 50 -9.39 2.79 4.36
C PRO A 50 -10.22 1.51 4.21
N THR A 51 -10.21 0.67 5.24
CA THR A 51 -10.90 -0.61 5.30
C THR A 51 -11.56 -0.80 6.66
N ALA A 52 -12.33 -1.88 6.85
CA ALA A 52 -12.99 -2.14 8.13
C ALA A 52 -12.01 -2.28 9.31
N VAL A 53 -10.78 -2.77 9.05
CA VAL A 53 -9.75 -2.95 10.08
C VAL A 53 -8.91 -1.70 10.29
N SER A 54 -8.99 -0.71 9.42
CA SER A 54 -8.02 0.37 9.43
C SER A 54 -8.14 1.29 10.64
N GLY A 55 -9.34 1.36 11.24
CA GLY A 55 -9.57 2.09 12.49
C GLY A 55 -8.93 1.45 13.73
N ASP A 56 -8.54 0.17 13.66
CA ASP A 56 -7.79 -0.48 14.74
C ASP A 56 -6.30 -0.11 14.72
N TYR A 57 -5.80 0.43 13.60
CA TYR A 57 -4.39 0.76 13.38
C TYR A 57 -4.11 2.26 13.37
N LEU A 58 -4.97 3.03 12.71
CA LEU A 58 -4.82 4.46 12.53
C LEU A 58 -6.15 5.17 12.79
N ASP A 59 -6.08 6.28 13.53
CA ASP A 59 -7.21 7.15 13.75
C ASP A 59 -7.66 7.86 12.47
N ALA A 60 -8.90 8.32 12.44
CA ALA A 60 -9.43 9.11 11.33
C ALA A 60 -8.64 10.42 11.09
N SER A 61 -7.85 10.88 12.06
CA SER A 61 -6.93 12.02 11.88
C SER A 61 -5.79 11.74 10.91
N ALA A 62 -5.48 10.48 10.62
CA ALA A 62 -4.50 10.06 9.61
C ALA A 62 -5.08 10.05 8.19
N LEU A 63 -6.38 10.35 8.01
CA LEU A 63 -6.99 10.45 6.70
C LEU A 63 -6.47 11.69 5.97
N ALA A 64 -5.76 11.46 4.87
CA ALA A 64 -5.25 12.48 3.99
C ALA A 64 -5.36 12.03 2.52
N PRO A 65 -5.63 12.95 1.59
CA PRO A 65 -5.64 12.61 0.18
C PRO A 65 -4.20 12.39 -0.32
N PRO A 66 -3.89 11.29 -1.03
CA PRO A 66 -2.54 11.02 -1.54
C PRO A 66 -2.09 12.05 -2.59
N TYR A 67 -3.04 12.70 -3.26
CA TYR A 67 -2.82 13.81 -4.19
C TYR A 67 -4.08 14.69 -4.28
N PRO A 68 -3.98 15.95 -4.74
CA PRO A 68 -5.12 16.85 -4.85
C PRO A 68 -6.27 16.24 -5.68
N GLY A 69 -7.46 16.16 -5.11
CA GLY A 69 -8.65 15.57 -5.75
C GLY A 69 -8.77 14.04 -5.64
N ALA A 70 -7.83 13.37 -4.95
CA ALA A 70 -7.98 11.97 -4.57
C ALA A 70 -8.98 11.80 -3.42
N LYS A 71 -9.47 10.57 -3.24
CA LYS A 71 -10.19 10.19 -2.02
C LYS A 71 -9.21 10.07 -0.86
N ASP A 72 -9.69 10.34 0.35
CA ASP A 72 -8.88 10.21 1.55
C ASP A 72 -8.41 8.77 1.74
N HIS A 73 -7.10 8.64 2.02
CA HIS A 73 -6.43 7.41 2.39
C HIS A 73 -5.75 7.62 3.74
N LEU A 74 -5.37 6.53 4.40
CA LEU A 74 -4.67 6.62 5.67
C LEU A 74 -3.18 6.80 5.40
N ALA A 75 -2.66 7.98 5.70
CA ALA A 75 -1.23 8.24 5.64
C ALA A 75 -0.54 7.55 6.81
N ILE A 76 0.37 6.63 6.51
CA ILE A 76 1.22 6.03 7.53
C ILE A 76 2.31 7.06 7.87
N PRO A 77 2.40 7.52 9.14
CA PRO A 77 3.49 8.40 9.55
C PRO A 77 4.83 7.65 9.50
N GLY A 78 5.93 8.40 9.27
CA GLY A 78 7.28 7.81 9.12
C GLY A 78 7.66 6.90 10.29
N ASP A 79 7.36 7.32 11.52
CA ASP A 79 7.68 6.55 12.74
C ASP A 79 6.99 5.17 12.77
N ARG A 80 5.82 5.03 12.12
CA ARG A 80 5.09 3.75 12.00
C ARG A 80 5.61 2.87 10.87
N LEU A 81 6.31 3.44 9.88
CA LEU A 81 6.97 2.65 8.84
C LEU A 81 8.20 1.92 9.37
N GLU A 82 8.81 2.42 10.44
CA GLU A 82 9.96 1.80 11.12
C GLU A 82 9.54 0.62 12.02
N ASP A 83 8.27 0.54 12.41
CA ASP A 83 7.70 -0.56 13.19
C ASP A 83 7.28 -1.70 12.27
N THR A 84 8.23 -2.57 11.94
CA THR A 84 8.06 -3.71 11.04
C THR A 84 6.90 -4.61 11.45
N ASP A 85 6.79 -4.99 12.72
CA ASP A 85 5.74 -5.88 13.23
C ASP A 85 4.34 -5.25 13.06
N TRP A 86 4.22 -3.96 13.40
CA TRP A 86 2.97 -3.24 13.20
C TRP A 86 2.62 -3.10 11.72
N LEU A 87 3.59 -2.75 10.89
CA LEU A 87 3.39 -2.54 9.45
C LEU A 87 2.97 -3.84 8.76
N HIS A 88 3.59 -4.96 9.13
CA HIS A 88 3.24 -6.28 8.63
C HIS A 88 1.81 -6.64 9.00
N ALA A 89 1.45 -6.50 10.28
CA ALA A 89 0.10 -6.79 10.75
C ALA A 89 -0.92 -5.92 10.02
N PHE A 90 -0.64 -4.62 9.84
CA PHE A 90 -1.56 -3.70 9.18
C PHE A 90 -1.76 -4.05 7.70
N VAL A 91 -0.67 -4.27 6.96
CA VAL A 91 -0.72 -4.61 5.54
C VAL A 91 -1.39 -5.96 5.32
N GLN A 92 -1.05 -6.97 6.12
CA GLN A 92 -1.65 -8.30 6.02
C GLN A 92 -3.16 -8.25 6.32
N ARG A 93 -3.57 -7.63 7.44
CA ARG A 93 -4.99 -7.50 7.78
C ARG A 93 -5.77 -6.70 6.72
N THR A 94 -5.16 -5.67 6.17
CA THR A 94 -5.75 -4.91 5.05
C THR A 94 -5.94 -5.81 3.83
N ALA A 95 -4.93 -6.63 3.49
CA ALA A 95 -5.04 -7.60 2.40
C ALA A 95 -6.15 -8.63 2.66
N ASP A 96 -6.28 -9.15 3.88
CA ASP A 96 -7.29 -10.16 4.25
C ASP A 96 -8.72 -9.65 4.04
N VAL A 97 -9.02 -8.41 4.44
CA VAL A 97 -10.37 -7.84 4.31
C VAL A 97 -10.68 -7.32 2.91
N LEU A 98 -9.66 -7.08 2.09
CA LEU A 98 -9.87 -6.64 0.72
C LEU A 98 -10.41 -7.80 -0.13
N PRO A 99 -11.41 -7.55 -1.01
CA PRO A 99 -11.94 -8.58 -1.88
C PRO A 99 -10.81 -9.11 -2.77
N GLN A 100 -10.75 -10.44 -2.94
CA GLN A 100 -9.79 -11.04 -3.85
C GLN A 100 -10.01 -10.47 -5.27
N PRO A 101 -8.94 -10.07 -5.96
CA PRO A 101 -9.06 -9.63 -7.34
C PRO A 101 -9.67 -10.79 -8.12
N LYS A 102 -10.74 -10.52 -8.87
CA LYS A 102 -11.31 -11.53 -9.79
C LYS A 102 -10.18 -12.02 -10.67
N LYS A 103 -9.83 -13.31 -10.58
CA LYS A 103 -8.80 -13.94 -11.41
C LYS A 103 -9.14 -13.65 -12.87
N LYS A 104 -8.44 -12.70 -13.49
CA LYS A 104 -8.59 -12.47 -14.93
C LYS A 104 -8.03 -13.71 -15.63
N PRO A 105 -8.74 -14.31 -16.59
CA PRO A 105 -8.17 -15.41 -17.37
C PRO A 105 -6.85 -14.90 -17.97
N LYS A 106 -5.76 -15.63 -17.72
CA LYS A 106 -4.44 -15.32 -18.30
C LYS A 106 -4.63 -15.31 -19.82
N LYS A 107 -4.50 -14.15 -20.47
CA LYS A 107 -4.42 -14.10 -21.92
C LYS A 107 -3.23 -14.98 -22.34
N PRO A 108 -3.40 -15.93 -23.28
CA PRO A 108 -2.28 -16.64 -23.82
C PRO A 108 -1.36 -15.61 -24.47
N THR A 109 -0.15 -15.49 -23.93
CA THR A 109 0.95 -14.81 -24.59
C THR A 109 1.25 -15.58 -25.87
N SER A 110 0.73 -15.11 -27.01
CA SER A 110 1.25 -15.52 -28.31
C SER A 110 2.69 -15.02 -28.38
N ARG A 111 3.62 -15.98 -28.45
CA ARG A 111 4.95 -15.74 -29.03
C ARG A 111 4.83 -15.44 -30.52
#